data_AF-A0AAP1RHA0-F1
#
_entry.id   AF-A0AAP1RHA0-F1
#
_cell.length_a   1.000
_cell.length_b   1.000
_cell.length_c   1.000
_cell.angle_alpha   90.00
_cell.angle_beta   90.00
_cell.angle_gamma   90.00
#
_symmetry.space_group_name_H-M   'P 1'
#
loop_
_entity.id
_entity.type
_entity.pdbx_description
1 polymer ?
#
loop_
_entity_poly.entity_id
_entity_poly.type
_entity_poly.pdbx_seq_one_letter_code
_entity_poly.pdbx_strand_id
1 'polypeptide(L)'
;MSILVRRINRAKWNQVDIVSDDSSADAITSCLKTTNNDLSTWLIEDENDLNTAILALITGSRQENLSTIHIIYFDESLISDKNLNLSITEGDTLIDTFKNKHRDISELTYSSLGEVKDIVLDCLRNDRFKTITRSKLKTLLKDCIKEELLEKSSLSDSLQNIL
;
A
#
# COMPACT_ATOMS: atom_id res chain seq x y z
N MET A 1 -0.26 0.25 18.49
CA MET A 1 -1.48 0.53 17.71
C MET A 1 -1.13 0.11 16.31
N SER A 2 -1.87 -0.83 15.73
CA SER A 2 -1.51 -1.35 14.41
C SER A 2 -1.91 -0.36 13.32
N ILE A 3 -1.11 -0.31 12.26
CA ILE A 3 -1.16 0.67 11.18
C ILE A 3 -1.40 -0.06 9.86
N LEU A 4 -2.31 0.46 9.04
CA LEU A 4 -2.54 -0.01 7.69
C LEU A 4 -1.77 0.86 6.70
N VAL A 5 -1.09 0.20 5.77
CA VAL A 5 -0.28 0.82 4.72
C VAL A 5 -0.88 0.50 3.36
N ARG A 6 -1.04 1.53 2.52
CA ARG A 6 -1.58 1.37 1.17
C ARG A 6 -0.78 2.17 0.15
N ARG A 7 -0.51 1.55 -1.00
CA ARG A 7 0.02 2.26 -2.17
C ARG A 7 -1.03 3.18 -2.78
N ILE A 8 -0.62 4.40 -3.10
CA ILE A 8 -1.46 5.39 -3.79
C ILE A 8 -0.80 5.88 -5.08
N ASN A 9 -1.62 6.41 -6.00
CA ASN A 9 -1.15 7.18 -7.13
C ASN A 9 -1.15 8.68 -6.77
N ARG A 10 -0.11 9.16 -6.09
CA ARG A 10 -0.06 10.53 -5.57
C ARG A 10 -0.30 11.61 -6.64
N ALA A 11 0.14 11.40 -7.88
CA ALA A 11 -0.05 12.36 -8.97
C ALA A 11 -1.53 12.59 -9.33
N LYS A 12 -2.41 11.67 -8.95
CA LYS A 12 -3.85 11.76 -9.18
C LYS A 12 -4.58 12.53 -8.09
N TRP A 13 -3.94 12.73 -6.94
CA TRP A 13 -4.42 13.57 -5.85
C TRP A 13 -3.74 14.93 -5.97
N ASN A 14 -4.36 15.84 -6.71
CA ASN A 14 -3.80 17.18 -6.92
C ASN A 14 -3.95 18.03 -5.63
N GLN A 15 -3.25 19.17 -5.54
CA GLN A 15 -3.30 19.99 -4.33
C GLN A 15 -4.70 20.57 -4.04
N VAL A 16 -5.50 20.82 -5.08
CA VAL A 16 -6.90 21.26 -4.94
C VAL A 16 -7.76 20.14 -4.37
N ASP A 17 -7.60 18.89 -4.83
CA ASP A 17 -8.30 17.72 -4.28
C ASP A 17 -7.95 17.48 -2.81
N ILE A 18 -6.71 17.79 -2.41
CA ILE A 18 -6.28 17.66 -1.02
C ILE A 18 -6.97 18.71 -0.14
N VAL A 19 -7.25 19.90 -0.66
CA VAL A 19 -7.90 20.98 0.10
C VAL A 19 -9.43 20.87 0.06
N SER A 20 -9.98 20.40 -1.05
CA SER A 20 -11.42 20.15 -1.26
C SER A 20 -11.84 18.80 -0.71
N ASP A 21 -13.07 18.67 -0.23
CA ASP A 21 -13.65 17.35 0.10
C ASP A 21 -14.24 16.66 -1.15
N ASP A 22 -14.42 17.43 -2.23
CA ASP A 22 -14.81 16.94 -3.54
C ASP A 22 -13.55 16.67 -4.38
N SER A 23 -13.06 15.42 -4.30
CA SER A 23 -11.89 14.96 -5.04
C SER A 23 -12.24 14.57 -6.47
N SER A 24 -11.31 14.80 -7.40
CA SER A 24 -11.46 14.35 -8.78
C SER A 24 -11.85 12.85 -8.90
N ALA A 25 -12.82 12.56 -9.77
CA ALA A 25 -13.20 11.18 -10.09
C ALA A 25 -12.03 10.35 -10.63
N ASP A 26 -11.02 10.98 -11.24
CA ASP A 26 -9.78 10.30 -11.66
C ASP A 26 -8.97 9.80 -10.47
N ALA A 27 -8.94 10.55 -9.36
CA ALA A 27 -8.26 10.13 -8.13
C ALA A 27 -8.89 8.84 -7.60
N ILE A 28 -10.23 8.83 -7.52
CA ILE A 28 -11.01 7.68 -7.04
C ILE A 28 -10.84 6.49 -7.98
N THR A 29 -11.12 6.66 -9.28
CA THR A 29 -11.15 5.54 -10.23
C THR A 29 -9.77 4.95 -10.56
N SER A 30 -8.68 5.72 -10.38
CA SER A 30 -7.32 5.22 -10.62
C SER A 30 -6.60 4.75 -9.36
N CYS A 31 -6.87 5.36 -8.19
CA CYS A 31 -6.19 5.04 -6.94
C CYS A 31 -7.00 4.10 -6.03
N LEU A 32 -8.33 4.19 -6.08
CA LEU A 32 -9.28 3.38 -5.30
C LEU A 32 -10.02 2.37 -6.16
N LYS A 33 -9.42 1.98 -7.29
CA LYS A 33 -9.92 0.88 -8.10
C LYS A 33 -9.93 -0.41 -7.28
N THR A 34 -11.10 -0.98 -7.09
CA THR A 34 -11.30 -2.20 -6.33
C THR A 34 -11.08 -3.45 -7.18
N THR A 35 -10.84 -4.58 -6.52
CA THR A 35 -10.98 -5.92 -7.11
C THR A 35 -11.98 -6.67 -6.25
N ASN A 36 -13.07 -7.17 -6.83
CA ASN A 36 -14.16 -7.81 -6.08
C ASN A 36 -14.73 -6.95 -4.92
N ASN A 37 -14.77 -5.63 -5.11
CA ASN A 37 -15.18 -4.65 -4.08
C ASN A 37 -14.20 -4.51 -2.90
N ASP A 38 -12.96 -4.97 -3.05
CA ASP A 38 -11.96 -4.91 -2.00
C ASP A 38 -10.79 -4.00 -2.37
N LEU A 39 -10.17 -3.40 -1.34
CA LEU A 39 -8.92 -2.64 -1.45
C LEU A 39 -7.84 -3.19 -0.53
N SER A 40 -6.75 -3.63 -1.16
CA SER A 40 -5.55 -4.13 -0.50
C SER A 40 -4.86 -3.10 0.40
N THR A 41 -4.47 -3.57 1.58
CA THR A 41 -3.66 -2.88 2.59
C THR A 41 -2.71 -3.87 3.27
N TRP A 42 -1.69 -3.35 3.95
CA TRP A 42 -0.73 -4.16 4.71
C TRP A 42 -0.66 -3.66 6.15
N LEU A 43 -0.82 -4.59 7.10
CA LEU A 43 -0.77 -4.31 8.53
C LEU A 43 0.69 -4.32 9.03
N ILE A 44 1.05 -3.30 9.80
CA ILE A 44 2.30 -3.21 10.55
C ILE A 44 2.00 -2.80 12.00
N GLU A 45 2.90 -3.07 12.94
CA GLU A 45 2.67 -2.76 14.36
C GLU A 45 3.05 -1.31 14.71
N ASP A 46 4.01 -0.74 13.98
CA ASP A 46 4.57 0.59 14.24
C ASP A 46 5.12 1.22 12.95
N GLU A 47 5.25 2.55 12.89
CA GLU A 47 5.79 3.26 11.72
C GLU A 47 7.24 2.86 11.38
N ASN A 48 8.02 2.39 12.37
CA ASN A 48 9.37 1.86 12.13
C ASN A 48 9.35 0.59 11.25
N ASP A 49 8.22 -0.13 11.19
CA ASP A 49 8.03 -1.34 10.40
C ASP A 49 7.49 -1.06 8.98
N LEU A 50 7.42 0.21 8.54
CA LEU A 50 6.95 0.58 7.19
C LEU A 50 7.68 -0.18 6.07
N ASN A 51 8.96 -0.50 6.28
CA ASN A 51 9.75 -1.26 5.31
C ASN A 51 9.16 -2.65 5.05
N THR A 52 8.52 -3.30 6.03
CA THR A 52 7.85 -4.59 5.83
C THR A 52 6.70 -4.47 4.84
N ALA A 53 5.81 -3.48 5.02
CA ALA A 53 4.73 -3.24 4.08
C ALA A 53 5.25 -2.83 2.68
N ILE A 54 6.30 -2.01 2.62
CA ILE A 54 6.92 -1.61 1.35
C ILE A 54 7.49 -2.83 0.62
N LEU A 55 8.20 -3.72 1.32
CA LEU A 55 8.77 -4.94 0.75
C LEU A 55 7.66 -5.83 0.22
N ALA A 56 6.59 -6.05 1.00
CA ALA A 56 5.45 -6.83 0.56
C ALA A 56 4.81 -6.26 -0.73
N LEU A 57 4.62 -4.94 -0.79
CA LEU A 57 4.09 -4.24 -1.96
C LEU A 57 4.94 -4.36 -3.23
N ILE A 58 6.26 -4.59 -3.11
CA ILE A 58 7.19 -4.68 -4.26
C ILE A 58 7.71 -6.09 -4.52
N THR A 59 7.19 -7.08 -3.80
CA THR A 59 7.57 -8.50 -3.95
C THR A 59 6.38 -9.38 -4.31
N GLY A 60 5.29 -8.79 -4.83
CA GLY A 60 4.19 -9.57 -5.39
C GLY A 60 4.65 -10.47 -6.55
N SER A 61 3.96 -11.60 -6.73
CA SER A 61 4.32 -12.63 -7.72
C SER A 61 4.38 -12.10 -9.16
N ARG A 62 3.66 -11.02 -9.46
CA ARG A 62 3.61 -10.36 -10.77
C ARG A 62 4.51 -9.13 -10.88
N GLN A 63 5.38 -8.88 -9.89
CA GLN A 63 6.24 -7.70 -9.90
C GLN A 63 7.41 -7.88 -10.90
N GLU A 64 7.43 -7.05 -11.93
CA GLU A 64 8.47 -7.10 -12.98
C GLU A 64 9.45 -5.91 -12.95
N ASN A 65 9.07 -4.80 -12.33
CA ASN A 65 9.86 -3.57 -12.38
C ASN A 65 9.87 -2.84 -11.04
N LEU A 66 10.90 -2.04 -10.78
CA LEU A 66 10.89 -1.09 -9.66
C LEU A 66 10.70 0.33 -10.20
N SER A 67 9.68 1.00 -9.69
CA SER A 67 9.40 2.41 -9.92
C SER A 67 9.19 3.10 -8.58
N THR A 68 9.40 4.42 -8.53
CA THR A 68 9.08 5.19 -7.33
C THR A 68 7.62 4.98 -6.95
N ILE A 69 7.38 4.61 -5.70
CA ILE A 69 6.03 4.40 -5.18
C ILE A 69 5.69 5.48 -4.15
N HIS A 70 4.40 5.71 -3.98
CA HIS A 70 3.86 6.56 -2.94
C HIS A 70 2.94 5.70 -2.09
N ILE A 71 3.07 5.82 -0.78
CA ILE A 71 2.22 5.11 0.17
C ILE A 71 1.58 6.13 1.12
N ILE A 72 0.39 5.80 1.61
CA ILE A 72 -0.19 6.38 2.81
C ILE A 72 -0.16 5.34 3.92
N TYR A 73 -0.27 5.80 5.15
CA TYR A 73 -0.39 4.94 6.31
C TYR A 73 -1.29 5.58 7.36
N PHE A 74 -2.13 4.77 8.01
CA PHE A 74 -3.14 5.25 8.94
C PHE A 74 -3.46 4.19 10.00
N ASP A 75 -4.01 4.64 11.13
CA ASP A 75 -4.33 3.74 12.24
C ASP A 75 -5.48 2.82 11.86
N GLU A 76 -5.36 1.53 12.20
CA GLU A 76 -6.40 0.53 11.89
C GLU A 76 -7.76 0.91 12.47
N SER A 77 -7.80 1.65 13.58
CA SER A 77 -9.05 2.11 14.21
C SER A 77 -9.93 2.94 13.29
N LEU A 78 -9.36 3.66 12.31
CA LEU A 78 -10.13 4.44 11.34
C LEU A 78 -11.07 3.58 10.50
N ILE A 79 -10.78 2.28 10.35
CA ILE A 79 -11.67 1.35 9.65
C ILE A 79 -12.99 1.24 10.39
N SER A 80 -12.94 0.98 11.70
CA SER A 80 -14.15 0.90 12.53
C SER A 80 -14.84 2.26 12.68
N ASP A 81 -14.08 3.34 12.87
CA ASP A 81 -14.64 4.69 13.04
C ASP A 81 -15.46 5.14 11.81
N LYS A 82 -15.07 4.68 10.61
CA LYS A 82 -15.75 4.96 9.34
C LYS A 82 -16.73 3.88 8.90
N ASN A 83 -17.07 2.92 9.77
CA ASN A 83 -17.97 1.80 9.47
C ASN A 83 -17.53 0.99 8.22
N LEU A 84 -16.23 0.83 8.04
CA LEU A 84 -15.64 -0.01 7.00
C LEU A 84 -15.37 -1.41 7.54
N ASN A 85 -15.36 -2.39 6.64
CA ASN A 85 -15.01 -3.78 6.96
C ASN A 85 -13.54 -4.04 6.63
N LEU A 86 -12.85 -4.77 7.51
CA LEU A 86 -11.49 -5.23 7.29
C LEU A 86 -11.46 -6.76 7.36
N SER A 87 -10.99 -7.41 6.30
CA SER A 87 -10.85 -8.86 6.26
C SER A 87 -9.37 -9.27 6.27
N ILE A 88 -9.09 -10.39 6.92
CA ILE A 88 -7.76 -11.02 6.90
C ILE A 88 -7.71 -11.90 5.66
N THR A 89 -6.81 -11.58 4.73
CA THR A 89 -6.60 -12.31 3.48
C THR A 89 -5.12 -12.63 3.31
N GLU A 90 -4.81 -13.65 2.51
CA GLU A 90 -3.43 -13.98 2.19
C GLU A 90 -2.89 -13.00 1.14
N GLY A 91 -1.81 -12.30 1.46
CA GLY A 91 -1.22 -11.30 0.57
C GLY A 91 -0.38 -11.89 -0.56
N ASP A 92 -0.45 -11.25 -1.73
CA ASP A 92 0.47 -11.54 -2.85
C ASP A 92 1.86 -10.94 -2.56
N THR A 93 2.72 -11.75 -1.96
CA THR A 93 4.14 -11.47 -1.73
C THR A 93 4.94 -12.77 -1.76
N LEU A 94 6.17 -12.69 -2.27
CA LEU A 94 7.14 -13.79 -2.25
C LEU A 94 7.82 -13.97 -0.89
N ILE A 95 7.58 -13.08 0.08
CA ILE A 95 8.11 -13.18 1.44
C ILE A 95 7.05 -13.86 2.31
N ASP A 96 7.21 -15.17 2.55
CA ASP A 96 6.17 -15.99 3.21
C ASP A 96 5.74 -15.46 4.59
N THR A 97 6.69 -14.93 5.38
CA THR A 97 6.40 -14.37 6.70
C THR A 97 5.56 -13.10 6.67
N PHE A 98 5.37 -12.48 5.51
CA PHE A 98 4.56 -11.27 5.35
C PHE A 98 3.15 -11.58 4.86
N LYS A 99 2.87 -12.76 4.29
CA LYS A 99 1.57 -13.09 3.68
C LYS A 99 0.38 -12.90 4.61
N ASN A 100 0.54 -13.21 5.91
CA ASN A 100 -0.49 -13.06 6.93
C ASN A 100 -0.70 -11.61 7.42
N LYS A 101 0.10 -10.65 6.94
CA LYS A 101 -0.02 -9.22 7.25
C LYS A 101 -0.94 -8.48 6.29
N HIS A 102 -1.38 -9.12 5.22
CA HIS A 102 -2.29 -8.49 4.27
C HIS A 102 -3.70 -8.37 4.84
N ARG A 103 -4.36 -7.26 4.52
CA ARG A 103 -5.74 -6.98 4.90
C ARG A 103 -6.45 -6.34 3.72
N ASP A 104 -7.70 -6.72 3.51
CA ASP A 104 -8.55 -6.06 2.53
C ASP A 104 -9.60 -5.21 3.24
N ILE A 105 -9.69 -3.94 2.86
CA ILE A 105 -10.89 -3.14 3.17
C ILE A 105 -11.97 -3.66 2.23
N SER A 106 -12.93 -4.39 2.79
CA SER A 106 -13.80 -5.27 2.01
C SER A 106 -15.23 -4.74 1.87
N GLU A 107 -15.96 -5.33 0.93
CA GLU A 107 -17.39 -5.04 0.69
C GLU A 107 -17.65 -3.56 0.38
N LEU A 108 -16.72 -2.93 -0.35
CA LEU A 108 -16.82 -1.53 -0.69
C LEU A 108 -17.99 -1.28 -1.65
N THR A 109 -18.70 -0.19 -1.37
CA THR A 109 -19.80 0.36 -2.13
C THR A 109 -19.41 1.77 -2.57
N TYR A 110 -20.29 2.44 -3.33
CA TYR A 110 -20.08 3.85 -3.65
C TYR A 110 -19.87 4.72 -2.40
N SER A 111 -20.68 4.52 -1.35
CA SER A 111 -20.59 5.31 -0.12
C SER A 111 -19.30 5.01 0.65
N SER A 112 -18.94 3.73 0.83
CA SER A 112 -17.72 3.36 1.56
C SER A 112 -16.44 3.68 0.78
N LEU A 113 -16.48 3.79 -0.56
CA LEU A 113 -15.38 4.39 -1.32
C LEU A 113 -15.18 5.87 -0.99
N GLY A 114 -16.25 6.61 -0.69
CA GLY A 114 -16.17 7.98 -0.17
C GLY A 114 -15.41 8.05 1.16
N GLU A 115 -15.69 7.12 2.07
CA GLU A 115 -14.98 7.04 3.35
C GLU A 115 -13.50 6.71 3.18
N VAL A 116 -13.15 5.78 2.27
CA VAL A 116 -11.75 5.48 1.95
C VAL A 116 -11.06 6.69 1.31
N LYS A 117 -11.75 7.43 0.43
CA LYS A 117 -11.25 8.69 -0.14
C LYS A 117 -10.93 9.68 0.99
N ASP A 118 -11.79 9.84 1.98
CA ASP A 118 -11.52 10.72 3.13
C ASP A 118 -10.29 10.26 3.93
N ILE A 119 -10.11 8.94 4.16
CA ILE A 119 -8.89 8.42 4.80
C ILE A 119 -7.64 8.84 4.00
N VAL A 120 -7.67 8.71 2.68
CA VAL A 120 -6.55 9.13 1.83
C VAL A 120 -6.30 10.62 2.00
N LEU A 121 -7.33 11.47 1.89
CA LEU A 121 -7.19 12.92 2.04
C LEU A 121 -6.62 13.30 3.41
N ASP A 122 -7.13 12.70 4.48
CA ASP A 122 -6.63 12.93 5.84
C ASP A 122 -5.17 12.54 5.98
N CYS A 123 -4.74 11.43 5.39
CA CYS A 123 -3.32 11.06 5.36
C CYS A 123 -2.47 12.10 4.61
N LEU A 124 -2.96 12.60 3.48
CA LEU A 124 -2.23 13.59 2.68
C LEU A 124 -2.17 14.97 3.35
N ARG A 125 -3.23 15.37 4.06
CA ARG A 125 -3.34 16.63 4.82
C ARG A 125 -2.45 16.63 6.06
N ASN A 126 -2.27 15.48 6.70
CA ASN A 126 -1.52 15.32 7.95
C ASN A 126 -0.11 14.72 7.73
N ASP A 127 0.43 14.80 6.51
CA ASP A 127 1.76 14.27 6.15
C ASP A 127 1.99 12.79 6.50
N ARG A 128 0.93 11.98 6.63
CA ARG A 128 0.99 10.52 6.82
C ARG A 128 1.14 9.79 5.48
N PHE A 129 2.17 10.16 4.74
CA PHE A 129 2.53 9.54 3.48
C PHE A 129 4.05 9.46 3.31
N LYS A 130 4.52 8.56 2.44
CA LYS A 130 5.94 8.48 2.05
C LYS A 130 6.08 8.32 0.54
N THR A 131 7.13 8.94 0.01
CA THR A 131 7.65 8.68 -1.34
C THR A 131 8.87 7.78 -1.21
N ILE A 132 8.84 6.60 -1.85
CA ILE A 132 9.95 5.65 -1.81
C ILE A 132 10.53 5.55 -3.21
N THR A 133 11.74 6.06 -3.36
CA THR A 133 12.43 6.11 -4.66
C THR A 133 12.83 4.72 -5.12
N ARG A 134 12.96 4.54 -6.45
CA ARG A 134 13.50 3.31 -7.04
C ARG A 134 14.84 2.88 -6.41
N SER A 135 15.73 3.81 -6.10
CA SER A 135 17.01 3.51 -5.46
C SER A 135 16.83 2.93 -4.06
N LYS A 136 15.95 3.52 -3.24
CA LYS A 136 15.62 3.01 -1.90
C LYS A 136 14.95 1.63 -1.96
N LEU A 137 14.02 1.42 -2.89
CA LEU A 137 13.40 0.10 -3.10
C LEU A 137 14.43 -0.97 -3.46
N LYS A 138 15.39 -0.64 -4.34
CA LYS A 138 16.48 -1.54 -4.71
C LYS A 138 17.37 -1.88 -3.51
N THR A 139 17.68 -0.91 -2.65
CA THR A 139 18.42 -1.15 -1.40
C THR A 139 17.64 -2.08 -0.46
N LEU A 140 16.37 -1.79 -0.19
CA LEU A 140 15.51 -2.63 0.66
C LEU A 140 15.46 -4.08 0.17
N LEU A 141 15.31 -4.28 -1.14
CA LEU A 141 15.22 -5.61 -1.72
C LEU A 141 16.56 -6.37 -1.64
N LYS A 142 17.70 -5.68 -1.78
CA LYS A 142 19.03 -6.28 -1.58
C LYS A 142 19.26 -6.68 -0.12
N ASP A 143 18.87 -5.82 0.82
CA ASP A 143 19.00 -6.11 2.25
C ASP A 143 18.14 -7.31 2.63
N CYS A 144 16.90 -7.37 2.13
CA CYS A 144 15.99 -8.50 2.30
C CYS A 144 16.58 -9.83 1.76
N ILE A 145 17.27 -9.81 0.62
CA ILE A 145 17.95 -10.99 0.06
C ILE A 145 19.16 -11.38 0.92
N LYS A 146 19.93 -10.40 1.38
CA LYS A 146 21.10 -10.61 2.24
C LYS A 146 20.71 -11.21 3.59
N GLU A 147 19.55 -10.84 4.10
CA GLU A 147 18.95 -11.36 5.33
C GLU A 147 18.23 -12.71 5.14
N GLU A 148 18.30 -13.29 3.93
CA GLU A 148 17.70 -14.59 3.58
C GLU A 148 16.16 -14.65 3.79
N LEU A 149 15.49 -13.50 3.83
CA LEU A 149 14.03 -13.40 3.87
C LEU A 149 13.39 -13.70 2.51
N LEU A 150 14.18 -13.62 1.43
CA LEU A 150 13.75 -13.84 0.06
C LEU A 150 14.93 -14.33 -0.78
N GLU A 151 14.73 -15.39 -1.55
CA GLU A 151 15.73 -15.82 -2.53
C GLU A 151 15.69 -14.94 -3.77
N LYS A 152 16.86 -14.49 -4.26
CA LYS A 152 16.93 -13.70 -5.50
C LYS A 152 16.29 -14.42 -6.69
N SER A 153 16.44 -15.73 -6.77
CA SER A 153 15.89 -16.60 -7.83
C SER A 153 14.37 -16.65 -7.89
N SER A 154 13.66 -16.29 -6.81
CA SER A 154 12.19 -16.28 -6.81
C SER A 154 11.60 -15.01 -7.44
N LEU A 155 12.40 -13.95 -7.59
CA LEU A 155 12.01 -12.73 -8.26
C LEU A 155 11.94 -12.93 -9.79
N SER A 156 11.20 -12.06 -10.49
CA SER A 156 11.21 -12.05 -11.95
C SER A 156 12.60 -11.76 -12.54
N ASP A 157 12.89 -12.28 -13.73
CA ASP A 157 14.18 -12.08 -14.42
C ASP A 157 14.56 -10.61 -14.52
N SER A 158 13.59 -9.75 -14.82
CA SER A 158 13.75 -8.30 -14.88
C SER A 158 14.26 -7.70 -13.57
N LEU A 159 13.72 -8.15 -12.43
CA LEU A 159 14.17 -7.72 -11.11
C LEU A 159 15.54 -8.29 -10.75
N GLN A 160 15.79 -9.57 -11.07
CA GLN A 160 17.08 -10.21 -10.83
C GLN A 160 18.23 -9.48 -11.55
N ASN A 161 18.00 -9.02 -12.78
CA ASN A 161 18.99 -8.32 -13.59
C ASN A 161 19.35 -6.93 -13.05
N ILE A 162 18.46 -6.29 -12.30
CA ILE A 162 18.71 -4.94 -11.75
C ILE A 162 19.21 -4.96 -10.30
N LEU A 163 19.26 -6.11 -9.62
CA LEU A 163 19.71 -6.26 -8.24
C LEU A 163 21.19 -6.68 -8.18
#